data_AF-A0A431K0V7-F1
#
_entry.id   AF-A0A431K0V7-F1
#
_cell.length_a   1.000
_cell.length_b   1.000
_cell.length_c   1.000
_cell.angle_alpha   90.00
_cell.angle_beta   90.00
_cell.angle_gamma   90.00
#
_symmetry.space_group_name_H-M   'P 1'
#
loop_
_entity.id
_entity.type
_entity.pdbx_description
1 polymer ?
#
loop_
_entity_poly.entity_id
_entity_poly.type
_entity_poly.pdbx_seq_one_letter_code
_entity_poly.pdbx_strand_id
1 'polypeptide(L)'
;MIEAQVNYIIKCMKLVKQKGANFIDVKPQAQNRFLGEMTEALKGTVWTSGCKSWYQTADGINFAIWPKSTWRYWLETLRVKQSDYEFVRCSKKTETATSHEASSAPGGLDGGTAPDAV
;
A
#
# COMPACT_ATOMS: atom_id res chain seq x y z
N MET A 1 -16.51 11.11 0.41
CA MET A 1 -15.21 10.50 0.03
C MET A 1 -15.28 8.99 -0.02
N ILE A 2 -15.82 8.33 1.01
CA ILE A 2 -15.96 6.86 1.06
C ILE A 2 -16.67 6.30 -0.19
N GLU A 3 -17.81 6.86 -0.59
CA GLU A 3 -18.54 6.40 -1.78
C GLU A 3 -17.71 6.52 -3.06
N ALA A 4 -16.92 7.59 -3.22
CA ALA A 4 -16.06 7.77 -4.39
C ALA A 4 -14.94 6.72 -4.42
N GLN A 5 -14.36 6.42 -3.27
CA GLN A 5 -13.33 5.37 -3.11
C GLN A 5 -13.88 3.98 -3.41
N VAL A 6 -15.04 3.63 -2.85
CA VAL A 6 -15.71 2.33 -3.12
C VAL A 6 -16.03 2.19 -4.60
N ASN A 7 -16.57 3.22 -5.23
CA ASN A 7 -16.83 3.23 -6.68
C ASN A 7 -15.54 3.05 -7.51
N TYR A 8 -14.43 3.67 -7.10
CA TYR A 8 -13.14 3.51 -7.75
C TYR A 8 -12.62 2.06 -7.63
N ILE A 9 -12.70 1.46 -6.44
CA ILE A 9 -12.30 0.06 -6.20
C ILE A 9 -13.13 -0.90 -7.06
N ILE A 10 -14.44 -0.70 -7.15
CA ILE A 10 -15.32 -1.51 -8.01
C ILE A 10 -14.90 -1.39 -9.49
N LYS A 11 -14.53 -0.19 -9.97
CA LYS A 11 -14.02 -0.01 -11.34
C LYS A 11 -12.69 -0.73 -11.55
N CYS A 12 -11.78 -0.71 -10.57
CA CYS A 12 -10.55 -1.49 -10.60
C CYS A 12 -10.82 -3.00 -10.71
N MET A 13 -11.72 -3.54 -9.88
CA MET A 13 -12.10 -4.96 -9.93
C MET A 13 -12.70 -5.35 -11.29
N LYS A 14 -13.55 -4.48 -11.87
CA LYS A 14 -14.08 -4.69 -13.22
C LYS A 14 -12.97 -4.73 -14.27
N LEU A 15 -11.95 -3.88 -14.17
CA LEU A 15 -10.79 -3.88 -15.08
C LEU A 15 -9.94 -5.14 -14.93
N VAL A 16 -9.70 -5.62 -13.71
CA VAL A 16 -9.01 -6.90 -13.45
C VAL A 16 -9.71 -8.03 -14.18
N LYS A 17 -11.04 -8.14 -14.02
CA LYS A 17 -11.86 -9.14 -14.71
C LYS A 17 -11.81 -8.99 -16.23
N GLN A 18 -11.96 -7.77 -16.75
CA GLN A 18 -11.93 -7.48 -18.19
C GLN A 18 -10.59 -7.84 -18.85
N LYS A 19 -9.47 -7.63 -18.15
CA LYS A 19 -8.13 -7.95 -18.66
C LYS A 19 -7.74 -9.42 -18.44
N GLY A 20 -8.57 -10.22 -17.77
CA GLY A 20 -8.22 -11.58 -17.38
C GLY A 20 -6.95 -11.62 -16.51
N ALA A 21 -6.79 -10.64 -15.63
CA ALA A 21 -5.73 -10.60 -14.64
C ALA A 21 -6.21 -11.25 -13.33
N ASN A 22 -5.28 -11.71 -12.50
CA ASN A 22 -5.60 -12.23 -11.17
C ASN A 22 -5.63 -11.12 -10.12
N PHE A 23 -4.73 -10.15 -10.24
CA PHE A 23 -4.67 -8.98 -9.37
C PHE A 23 -4.12 -7.77 -10.11
N ILE A 24 -4.25 -6.61 -9.47
CA ILE A 24 -3.53 -5.38 -9.85
C ILE A 24 -2.62 -4.96 -8.72
N ASP A 25 -1.48 -4.41 -9.09
CA ASP A 25 -0.56 -3.78 -8.15
C ASP A 25 -0.26 -2.35 -8.58
N VAL A 26 0.06 -1.48 -7.63
CA VAL A 26 0.40 -0.08 -7.90
C VAL A 26 1.87 0.00 -8.30
N LYS A 27 2.16 0.69 -9.41
CA LYS A 27 3.54 0.91 -9.83
C LYS A 27 4.27 1.82 -8.84
N PRO A 28 5.54 1.52 -8.47
CA PRO A 28 6.32 2.37 -7.57
C PRO A 28 6.39 3.84 -8.01
N GLN A 29 6.48 4.09 -9.32
CA GLN A 29 6.52 5.45 -9.88
C GLN A 29 5.21 6.21 -9.66
N ALA A 30 4.07 5.51 -9.69
CA ALA A 30 2.77 6.12 -9.45
C ALA A 30 2.59 6.48 -7.97
N GLN A 31 3.04 5.59 -7.06
CA GLN A 31 3.05 5.85 -5.62
C GLN A 31 3.96 7.04 -5.27
N ASN A 32 5.18 7.08 -5.80
CA ASN A 32 6.13 8.17 -5.54
C ASN A 32 5.60 9.52 -6.05
N ARG A 33 4.99 9.54 -7.24
CA ARG A 33 4.35 10.74 -7.78
C ARG A 33 3.21 11.21 -6.87
N PHE A 34 2.32 10.30 -6.47
CA PHE A 34 1.21 10.64 -5.58
C PHE A 34 1.70 11.19 -4.24
N LEU A 35 2.68 10.54 -3.62
CA LEU A 35 3.28 10.99 -2.38
C LEU A 35 3.88 12.39 -2.52
N GLY A 36 4.70 12.62 -3.55
CA GLY A 36 5.28 13.93 -3.83
C GLY A 36 4.22 15.02 -4.01
N GLU A 37 3.17 14.76 -4.79
CA GLU A 37 2.06 15.70 -4.95
C GLU A 37 1.34 16.02 -3.62
N MET A 38 1.15 15.03 -2.75
CA MET A 38 0.50 15.23 -1.45
C MET A 38 1.39 16.02 -0.50
N THR A 39 2.68 15.65 -0.41
CA THR A 39 3.67 16.35 0.41
C THR A 39 3.79 17.82 0.00
N GLU A 40 3.88 18.12 -1.30
CA GLU A 40 3.90 19.50 -1.78
C GLU A 40 2.59 20.24 -1.47
N ALA A 41 1.44 19.61 -1.68
CA ALA A 41 0.14 20.23 -1.40
C ALA A 41 -0.12 20.51 0.09
N LEU A 42 0.57 19.79 0.99
CA LEU A 42 0.49 20.01 2.43
C LEU A 42 1.36 21.19 2.89
N LYS A 43 2.41 21.57 2.14
CA LYS A 43 3.28 22.69 2.51
C LYS A 43 2.48 23.98 2.63
N GLY A 44 2.73 24.72 3.71
CA GLY A 44 2.07 26.00 3.96
C GLY A 44 0.61 25.88 4.43
N THR A 45 0.12 24.67 4.69
CA THR A 45 -1.18 24.46 5.34
C THR A 45 -1.04 24.45 6.85
N VAL A 46 -2.13 24.75 7.56
CA VAL A 46 -2.20 24.65 9.03
C VAL A 46 -1.86 23.26 9.57
N TRP A 47 -1.93 22.22 8.74
CA TRP A 47 -1.55 20.86 9.10
C TRP A 47 -0.04 20.67 9.23
N THR A 48 0.74 21.54 8.58
CA THR A 48 2.22 21.58 8.66
C THR A 48 2.75 22.65 9.62
N SER A 49 1.91 23.60 10.06
CA SER A 49 2.32 24.71 10.93
C SER A 49 1.53 24.69 12.25
N GLY A 50 2.23 24.50 13.37
CA GLY A 50 1.64 24.50 14.72
C GLY A 50 1.45 23.10 15.29
N CYS A 51 1.64 22.99 16.61
CA CYS A 51 1.61 21.83 17.51
C CYS A 51 1.48 20.41 16.89
N LYS A 52 2.40 19.51 17.30
CA LYS A 52 2.40 18.09 16.93
C LYS A 52 0.99 17.50 17.01
N SER A 53 0.42 17.21 15.85
CA SER A 53 -0.91 16.60 15.75
C SER A 53 -0.78 15.09 15.57
N TRP A 54 -1.83 14.34 15.90
CA TRP A 54 -1.87 12.88 15.78
C TRP A 54 -1.57 12.38 14.33
N TYR A 55 -1.73 13.24 13.32
CA TYR A 55 -1.50 12.90 11.91
C TYR A 55 -0.05 13.10 11.43
N GLN A 56 0.81 13.70 12.25
CA GLN A 56 2.22 13.94 11.93
C GLN A 56 3.07 12.75 12.41
N THR A 57 3.99 12.28 11.56
CA THR A 57 5.09 11.43 12.03
C THR A 57 6.02 12.18 12.98
N ALA A 58 6.93 11.46 13.64
CA ALA A 58 8.03 12.06 14.38
C ALA A 58 8.84 13.07 13.53
N ASP A 59 8.92 12.81 12.22
CA ASP A 59 9.59 13.64 11.21
C ASP A 59 8.72 14.79 10.67
N GLY A 60 7.51 14.98 11.20
CA GLY A 60 6.59 16.06 10.81
C GLY A 60 5.88 15.84 9.48
N ILE A 61 5.98 14.65 8.89
CA ILE A 61 5.32 14.31 7.63
C ILE A 61 3.87 13.92 7.91
N ASN A 62 2.94 14.67 7.34
CA ASN A 62 1.53 14.29 7.31
C ASN A 62 1.25 13.46 6.06
N PHE A 63 1.04 12.16 6.20
CA PHE A 63 0.62 11.28 5.10
C PHE A 63 -0.87 10.90 5.19
N ALA A 64 -1.52 11.23 6.31
CA ALA A 64 -2.81 10.68 6.67
C ALA A 64 -4.02 11.48 6.16
N ILE A 65 -3.83 12.73 5.74
CA ILE A 65 -4.93 13.62 5.35
C ILE A 65 -4.83 14.06 3.90
N TRP A 66 -5.97 14.08 3.21
CA TRP A 66 -6.08 14.65 1.88
C TRP A 66 -6.07 16.19 1.97
N PRO A 67 -5.06 16.88 1.41
CA PRO A 67 -4.88 18.33 1.59
C PRO A 67 -5.72 19.19 0.65
N LYS A 68 -6.27 18.61 -0.43
CA LYS A 68 -7.02 19.34 -1.46
C LYS A 68 -8.53 19.31 -1.14
N SER A 69 -9.35 19.94 -1.98
CA SER A 69 -10.81 19.89 -1.82
C SER A 69 -11.38 18.49 -2.06
N THR A 70 -12.53 18.20 -1.44
CA THR A 70 -13.28 16.94 -1.65
C THR A 70 -13.79 16.80 -3.08
N TRP A 71 -14.10 17.91 -3.75
CA TRP A 71 -14.42 17.93 -5.18
C TRP A 71 -13.26 17.43 -6.02
N ARG A 72 -12.02 17.86 -5.72
CA ARG A 72 -10.83 17.37 -6.40
C ARG A 72 -10.62 15.88 -6.17
N TYR A 73 -10.84 15.40 -4.96
CA TYR A 73 -10.79 13.96 -4.65
C TYR A 73 -11.79 13.16 -5.49
N TRP A 74 -13.03 13.65 -5.60
CA TRP A 74 -14.05 13.02 -6.43
C TRP A 74 -13.60 12.95 -7.89
N LEU A 75 -13.12 14.06 -8.46
CA LEU A 75 -12.61 14.09 -9.84
C LEU A 75 -11.45 13.11 -10.06
N GLU A 76 -10.50 13.04 -9.13
CA GLU A 76 -9.35 12.15 -9.23
C GLU A 76 -9.72 10.66 -9.09
N THR A 77 -10.86 10.35 -8.45
CA THR A 77 -11.41 8.99 -8.30
C THR A 77 -12.52 8.66 -9.30
N LEU A 78 -12.82 9.55 -10.26
CA LEU A 78 -13.84 9.29 -11.28
C LEU A 78 -13.43 8.20 -12.27
N ARG A 79 -12.15 8.10 -12.63
CA ARG A 79 -11.65 7.16 -13.64
C ARG A 79 -10.35 6.50 -13.18
N VAL A 80 -10.26 5.19 -13.39
CA VAL A 80 -9.04 4.43 -13.07
C VAL A 80 -7.95 4.76 -14.09
N LYS A 81 -6.83 5.30 -13.60
CA LYS A 81 -5.63 5.55 -14.41
C LYS A 81 -4.88 4.24 -14.60
N GLN A 82 -5.25 3.47 -15.64
CA GLN A 82 -4.65 2.15 -15.88
C GLN A 82 -3.12 2.16 -16.02
N SER A 83 -2.52 3.29 -16.43
CA SER A 83 -1.08 3.49 -16.50
C SER A 83 -0.36 3.31 -15.15
N ASP A 84 -1.07 3.57 -14.05
CA ASP A 84 -0.54 3.55 -12.68
C ASP A 84 -0.50 2.15 -12.08
N TYR A 85 -1.08 1.17 -12.77
CA TYR A 85 -1.21 -0.20 -12.29
C TYR A 85 -0.48 -1.19 -13.19
N GLU A 86 0.02 -2.25 -12.58
CA GLU A 86 0.41 -3.48 -13.25
C GLU A 86 -0.70 -4.52 -13.10
N PHE A 87 -1.06 -5.17 -14.20
CA PHE A 87 -2.10 -6.22 -14.21
C PHE A 87 -1.40 -7.57 -14.32
N VAL A 88 -1.42 -8.33 -13.23
CA VAL A 88 -0.60 -9.55 -13.12
C VAL A 88 -1.47 -10.78 -13.29
N ARG A 89 -0.94 -11.75 -14.04
CA ARG A 89 -1.49 -13.10 -14.16
C ARG A 89 -0.60 -14.08 -13.41
N CYS A 90 -1.18 -14.90 -12.57
CA CYS A 90 -0.46 -15.98 -11.91
C CYS A 90 -0.42 -17.18 -12.84
N SER A 91 0.77 -17.58 -13.29
CA SER A 91 0.97 -18.93 -13.81
C SER A 91 0.89 -19.91 -12.64
N LYS A 92 0.15 -21.01 -12.80
CA LYS A 92 0.25 -22.12 -11.84
C LYS A 92 1.71 -22.58 -11.81
N LYS A 93 2.38 -22.50 -10.66
CA LYS A 93 3.60 -23.29 -10.45
C LYS A 93 3.16 -24.75 -10.45
N THR A 94 3.66 -25.52 -11.41
CA THR A 94 3.68 -26.98 -11.28
C THR A 94 4.56 -27.27 -10.08
N GLU A 95 3.96 -27.68 -8.96
CA GLU A 95 4.70 -28.23 -7.83
C GLU A 95 5.37 -29.52 -8.32
N THR A 96 6.63 -29.42 -8.71
CA THR A 96 7.50 -30.58 -8.76
C THR A 96 7.82 -30.93 -7.31
N ALA A 97 7.04 -31.85 -6.75
CA ALA A 97 7.24 -32.41 -5.43
C ALA A 97 8.68 -32.94 -5.35
N THR A 98 9.57 -32.17 -4.72
CA THR A 98 10.89 -32.65 -4.33
C THR A 98 10.71 -33.17 -2.92
N SER A 99 10.66 -34.49 -2.81
CA SER A 99 10.66 -35.23 -1.55
C SER A 99 11.81 -34.76 -0.67
N HIS A 100 11.50 -34.01 0.38
CA HIS A 100 12.42 -33.84 1.50
C HIS A 100 12.45 -35.17 2.25
N GLU A 101 13.49 -35.94 1.95
CA GLU A 101 13.90 -37.13 2.67
C GLU A 101 14.13 -36.76 4.14
N ALA A 102 13.36 -37.42 5.01
CA ALA A 102 13.46 -37.29 6.44
C ALA A 102 14.82 -37.82 6.90
N SER A 103 15.63 -36.97 7.53
CA SER A 103 16.74 -37.40 8.38
C SER A 103 16.48 -36.92 9.80
N SER A 104 15.98 -37.85 10.62
CA SER A 104 16.06 -37.85 12.09
C SER A 104 17.54 -37.88 12.50
N ALA A 105 18.02 -37.20 13.56
CA ALA A 105 17.69 -37.36 14.98
C ALA A 105 18.48 -36.29 15.82
N PRO A 106 18.63 -36.37 17.17
CA PRO A 106 18.02 -35.43 18.12
C PRO A 106 19.03 -34.59 18.96
N GLY A 107 18.50 -33.62 19.72
CA GLY A 107 19.08 -33.22 21.00
C GLY A 107 19.44 -31.74 21.17
N GLY A 108 19.01 -31.15 22.29
CA GLY A 108 19.59 -29.91 22.83
C GLY A 108 18.56 -28.87 23.27
N LEU A 109 17.91 -29.09 24.41
CA LEU A 109 17.35 -28.02 25.24
C LEU A 109 18.51 -27.22 25.84
N ASP A 110 18.43 -25.88 25.81
CA ASP A 110 18.98 -24.90 26.77
C ASP A 110 18.69 -23.51 26.13
N GLY A 111 17.89 -22.57 26.67
CA GLY A 111 17.92 -22.02 28.02
C GLY A 111 18.75 -20.73 28.01
N GLY A 112 18.16 -19.54 27.84
CA GLY A 112 18.95 -18.28 27.92
C GLY A 112 18.26 -16.98 27.51
N THR A 113 17.45 -16.43 28.43
CA THR A 113 17.41 -15.02 28.89
C THR A 113 17.54 -13.86 27.88
N ALA A 114 16.46 -13.08 27.77
CA ALA A 114 16.45 -11.70 27.28
C ALA A 114 17.07 -10.73 28.30
N PRO A 115 17.69 -9.63 27.86
CA PRO A 115 17.76 -8.42 28.68
C PRO A 115 16.89 -7.30 28.09
N ASP A 116 16.06 -6.75 28.96
CA ASP A 116 15.49 -5.41 28.89
C ASP A 116 16.59 -4.36 28.79
N ALA A 117 16.39 -3.32 27.97
CA ALA A 117 17.14 -2.08 28.09
C ALA A 117 16.33 -0.89 27.54
N VAL A 118 15.73 -0.17 28.51
CA VAL A 118 15.53 1.30 28.65
C VAL A 118 15.17 2.11 27.42
#